data_AF-A0A353N7E6-F1
#
_entry.id   AF-A0A353N7E6-F1
#
_cell.length_a   1.000
_cell.length_b   1.000
_cell.length_c   1.000
_cell.angle_alpha   90.00
_cell.angle_beta   90.00
_cell.angle_gamma   90.00
#
_symmetry.space_group_name_H-M   'P 1'
#
loop_
_entity.id
_entity.type
_entity.pdbx_description
1 polymer ?
#
loop_
_entity_poly.entity_id
_entity_poly.type
_entity_poly.pdbx_seq_one_letter_code
_entity_poly.pdbx_strand_id
1 'polypeptide(L)'
;HQAIQNTLERDSTQNQDEALVEIYKRLRPGEPPTVDSARSLFETLFFDPRRYDLAAVGRYKLNKKLKTNLPPKSVPAYVDEDGNE
;
A
#
# COMPACT_ATOMS: atom_id res chain seq x y z
N HIS A 1 -20.57 11.00 6.55
CA HIS A 1 -19.46 11.76 7.14
C HIS A 1 -19.10 12.88 6.18
N GLN A 2 -19.36 14.14 6.55
CA GLN A 2 -19.22 15.29 5.63
C GLN A 2 -17.83 15.36 4.99
N ALA A 3 -16.77 15.04 5.73
CA ALA A 3 -15.41 15.11 5.19
C ALA A 3 -15.16 14.11 4.03
N ILE A 4 -15.82 12.95 4.03
CA ILE A 4 -15.67 11.97 2.94
C ILE A 4 -16.36 12.49 1.69
N GLN A 5 -17.57 13.03 1.82
CA GLN A 5 -18.32 13.62 0.70
C GLN A 5 -17.55 14.78 0.06
N ASN A 6 -17.05 15.72 0.87
CA ASN A 6 -16.24 16.83 0.37
C ASN A 6 -14.94 16.37 -0.33
N THR A 7 -14.39 15.21 0.07
CA THR A 7 -13.18 14.65 -0.57
C THR A 7 -13.55 14.00 -1.90
N LEU A 8 -14.66 13.26 -1.97
CA LEU A 8 -15.15 12.64 -3.21
C LEU A 8 -15.53 13.70 -4.26
N GLU A 9 -16.12 14.82 -3.86
CA GLU A 9 -16.43 15.94 -4.77
C GLU A 9 -15.17 16.57 -5.39
N ARG A 10 -14.02 16.46 -4.71
CA ARG A 10 -12.73 16.98 -5.17
C ARG A 10 -11.87 15.92 -5.87
N ASP A 11 -12.25 14.66 -5.79
CA ASP A 11 -11.54 13.57 -6.44
C ASP A 11 -11.82 13.61 -7.94
N SER A 12 -10.76 13.70 -8.73
CA SER A 12 -10.85 13.73 -10.18
C SER A 12 -10.97 12.35 -10.82
N THR A 13 -10.77 11.28 -10.04
CA THR A 13 -10.69 9.90 -10.54
C THR A 13 -12.06 9.22 -10.47
N GLN A 14 -12.42 8.46 -11.50
CA GLN A 14 -13.72 7.79 -11.61
C GLN A 14 -13.61 6.26 -11.55
N ASN A 15 -12.40 5.72 -11.72
CA ASN A 15 -12.13 4.29 -11.66
C ASN A 15 -10.75 4.01 -11.05
N GLN A 16 -10.50 2.74 -10.74
CA GLN A 16 -9.27 2.30 -10.09
C GLN A 16 -8.01 2.59 -10.93
N ASP A 17 -8.07 2.44 -12.25
CA ASP A 17 -6.90 2.61 -13.11
C ASP A 17 -6.49 4.08 -13.22
N GLU A 18 -7.47 5.00 -13.30
CA GLU A 18 -7.24 6.44 -13.20
C GLU A 18 -6.62 6.82 -11.85
N ALA A 19 -7.11 6.25 -10.75
CA ALA A 19 -6.55 6.47 -9.42
C ALA A 19 -5.10 5.98 -9.30
N LEU A 20 -4.79 4.81 -9.86
CA LEU A 20 -3.43 4.27 -9.90
C LEU A 20 -2.49 5.18 -10.71
N VAL A 21 -2.94 5.63 -11.88
CA VAL A 21 -2.17 6.55 -12.74
C VAL A 21 -1.92 7.89 -12.04
N GLU A 22 -2.91 8.43 -11.33
CA GLU A 22 -2.76 9.68 -10.57
C GLU A 22 -1.76 9.53 -9.41
N ILE A 23 -1.77 8.40 -8.70
CA ILE A 23 -0.77 8.06 -7.68
C ILE A 23 0.63 7.98 -8.31
N TYR A 24 0.76 7.31 -9.46
CA TYR A 24 2.04 7.16 -10.17
C TYR A 24 2.63 8.52 -10.58
N LYS A 25 1.81 9.40 -11.17
CA LYS A 25 2.23 10.75 -11.60
C LYS A 25 2.78 11.58 -10.44
N ARG A 26 2.19 11.46 -9.24
CA ARG A 26 2.65 12.19 -8.04
C ARG A 26 3.96 11.65 -7.49
N LEU A 27 4.16 10.33 -7.54
CA LEU A 27 5.39 9.69 -7.05
C LEU A 27 6.56 9.84 -8.02
N ARG A 28 6.30 9.84 -9.32
CA ARG A 28 7.32 9.92 -10.38
C ARG A 28 6.95 10.99 -11.41
N PRO A 29 7.13 12.29 -11.08
CA PRO A 29 6.87 13.37 -12.02
C PRO A 29 7.89 13.32 -13.16
N GLY A 30 7.48 12.87 -14.35
CA GLY A 30 8.31 12.86 -15.56
C GLY A 30 8.36 11.54 -16.32
N GLU A 31 7.93 10.43 -15.71
CA GLU A 31 7.78 9.16 -16.42
C GLU A 31 6.38 9.04 -17.02
N PRO A 32 6.22 8.57 -18.27
CA PRO A 32 4.91 8.36 -18.86
C PRO A 32 4.17 7.27 -18.07
N PRO A 33 3.02 7.58 -17.45
CA PRO A 33 2.30 6.60 -16.64
C PRO A 33 1.56 5.61 -17.54
N THR A 34 1.79 4.32 -17.31
CA THR A 34 0.93 3.25 -17.84
C THR A 34 0.14 2.63 -16.69
N VAL A 35 -1.03 2.06 -16.98
CA VAL A 35 -1.85 1.40 -15.94
C VAL A 35 -1.08 0.24 -15.30
N ASP A 36 -0.38 -0.56 -16.09
CA ASP A 36 0.38 -1.70 -15.61
C ASP A 36 1.58 -1.28 -14.75
N SER A 37 2.33 -0.25 -15.15
CA SER A 37 3.43 0.27 -14.34
C SER A 37 2.94 0.90 -13.04
N ALA A 38 1.80 1.60 -13.09
CA ALA A 38 1.16 2.19 -11.91
C ALA A 38 0.69 1.13 -10.91
N ARG A 39 0.01 0.09 -11.41
CA ARG A 39 -0.43 -1.05 -10.60
C ARG A 39 0.76 -1.77 -9.97
N SER A 40 1.79 -2.07 -10.76
CA SER A 40 3.00 -2.76 -10.27
C SER A 40 3.72 -1.95 -9.19
N LEU A 41 3.82 -0.62 -9.36
CA LEU A 41 4.42 0.26 -8.36
C LEU A 41 3.63 0.22 -7.05
N PHE A 42 2.30 0.32 -7.13
CA PHE A 42 1.44 0.33 -5.94
C PHE A 42 1.52 -1.00 -5.17
N GLU A 43 1.49 -2.13 -5.88
CA GLU A 43 1.68 -3.47 -5.30
C GLU A 43 3.04 -3.58 -4.59
N THR A 44 4.11 -3.14 -5.25
CA THR A 44 5.47 -3.18 -4.71
C THR A 44 5.64 -2.30 -3.47
N LEU A 45 4.89 -1.20 -3.36
CA LEU A 45 5.03 -0.26 -2.24
C LEU A 45 4.44 -0.77 -0.92
N PHE A 46 3.34 -1.52 -0.97
CA PHE A 46 2.56 -1.85 0.24
C PHE A 46 2.33 -3.35 0.42
N PHE A 47 2.39 -4.14 -0.64
CA PHE A 47 1.96 -5.54 -0.64
C PHE A 47 3.10 -6.52 -0.95
N ASP A 48 4.24 -6.03 -1.46
CA ASP A 48 5.47 -6.82 -1.54
C ASP A 48 6.11 -6.96 -0.15
N PRO A 49 6.13 -8.17 0.44
CA PRO A 49 6.72 -8.40 1.76
C PRO A 49 8.23 -8.13 1.81
N ARG A 50 8.92 -8.10 0.65
CA ARG A 50 10.34 -7.75 0.58
C ARG A 50 10.59 -6.25 0.73
N ARG A 51 9.56 -5.42 0.46
CA ARG A 51 9.66 -3.95 0.42
C ARG A 51 8.92 -3.29 1.56
N TYR A 52 7.89 -3.93 2.10
CA TYR A 52 7.07 -3.39 3.18
C TYR A 52 6.70 -4.46 4.21
N ASP A 53 7.22 -4.31 5.43
CA ASP A 53 6.81 -5.11 6.60
C ASP A 53 6.60 -4.21 7.82
N LEU A 54 5.49 -4.43 8.52
CA LEU A 54 5.21 -3.79 9.81
C LEU A 54 5.93 -4.49 10.97
N ALA A 55 6.50 -5.67 10.74
CA ALA A 55 7.04 -6.59 11.73
C ALA A 55 6.01 -6.96 12.82
N ALA A 56 6.38 -7.90 13.70
CA ALA A 56 5.51 -8.35 14.78
C ALA A 56 5.09 -7.18 15.71
N VAL A 57 6.04 -6.31 16.06
CA VAL A 57 5.80 -5.19 16.98
C VAL A 57 4.91 -4.11 16.34
N GLY A 58 5.13 -3.75 15.07
CA GLY A 58 4.30 -2.75 14.40
C GLY A 58 2.88 -3.25 14.16
N ARG A 59 2.72 -4.53 13.76
CA ARG A 59 1.38 -5.14 13.66
C ARG A 59 0.67 -5.20 15.01
N TYR A 60 1.37 -5.55 16.09
CA TYR A 60 0.80 -5.53 17.44
C TYR A 60 0.30 -4.13 17.84
N LYS A 61 1.11 -3.09 17.62
CA LYS A 61 0.72 -1.70 17.91
C LYS A 61 -0.49 -1.25 17.09
N LEU A 62 -0.52 -1.58 15.81
CA LEU A 62 -1.63 -1.26 14.91
C LEU A 62 -2.92 -1.94 15.35
N ASN A 63 -2.86 -3.25 15.63
CA ASN A 63 -4.00 -4.04 16.08
C ASN A 63 -4.57 -3.51 17.41
N LYS A 64 -3.69 -3.16 18.36
CA LYS A 64 -4.10 -2.56 19.63
C LYS A 64 -4.79 -1.20 19.45
N LYS A 65 -4.26 -0.35 18.56
CA LYS A 65 -4.81 1.00 18.30
C LYS A 65 -6.17 0.94 17.60
N LEU A 66 -6.33 0.04 16.63
CA LEU A 66 -7.55 -0.13 15.85
C LEU A 66 -8.55 -1.10 16.51
N LYS A 67 -8.19 -1.71 17.64
CA LYS A 67 -8.97 -2.73 18.36
C LYS A 67 -9.35 -3.91 17.45
N THR A 68 -8.43 -4.32 16.59
CA THR A 68 -8.60 -5.45 15.66
C THR A 68 -7.83 -6.67 16.16
N ASN A 69 -8.41 -7.86 16.04
CA ASN A 69 -7.79 -9.13 16.46
C ASN A 69 -7.28 -9.90 15.24
N LEU A 70 -6.43 -9.26 14.44
CA LEU A 70 -5.75 -9.92 13.33
C LEU A 70 -4.51 -10.64 13.88
N PRO A 71 -4.15 -11.82 13.33
CA PRO A 71 -2.91 -12.46 13.72
C PRO A 71 -1.74 -11.50 13.45
N PRO A 72 -0.74 -11.42 14.34
CA PRO A 72 0.56 -10.87 13.99
C PRO A 72 1.14 -11.81 12.93
N LYS A 73 0.78 -11.58 11.66
CA LYS A 73 1.06 -12.52 10.58
C LYS A 73 2.56 -12.80 10.55
N SER A 74 2.91 -14.04 10.86
CA SER A 74 4.23 -14.66 10.73
C SER A 74 4.47 -15.03 9.27
N VAL A 75 4.54 -14.03 8.39
CA VAL A 75 5.28 -14.22 7.15
C VAL A 75 6.69 -13.77 7.52
N PRO A 76 7.72 -14.63 7.44
CA PRO A 76 9.06 -14.21 7.78
C PRO A 76 9.37 -12.93 7.00
N ALA A 77 9.91 -11.94 7.70
CA ALA A 77 10.69 -10.89 7.05
C ALA A 77 11.61 -11.66 6.10
N TYR A 78 11.42 -11.44 4.80
CA TYR A 78 12.12 -12.10 3.70
C TYR A 78 13.10 -13.19 4.14
N VAL A 79 12.68 -14.47 4.14
CA VAL A 79 13.68 -15.54 4.13
C VAL A 79 14.38 -15.46 2.78
N ASP A 80 15.69 -15.18 2.79
CA ASP A 80 16.51 -15.38 1.62
C ASP A 80 16.46 -16.87 1.18
N GLU A 81 16.99 -17.18 -0.01
CA GLU A 81 17.05 -18.58 -0.48
C GLU A 81 17.83 -19.50 0.48
N ASP A 82 18.59 -18.90 1.41
CA ASP A 82 19.43 -19.54 2.42
C ASP A 82 18.76 -19.66 3.80
N GLY A 83 17.51 -19.18 3.97
CA GLY A 83 16.69 -19.33 5.18
C GLY A 83 17.01 -18.37 6.33
N ASN A 84 17.72 -17.27 6.09
CA ASN A 84 17.96 -16.22 7.07
C ASN A 84 16.96 -15.05 6.93
N GLU A 85 16.61 -14.43 8.06
CA GLU A 85 15.79 -13.21 8.16
C GLU A 85 16.55 -11.95 7.72
#